data_AF-A0A445AU04-F1
#
_entry.id   AF-A0A445AU04-F1
#
_cell.length_a   1.000
_cell.length_b   1.000
_cell.length_c   1.000
_cell.angle_alpha   90.00
_cell.angle_beta   90.00
_cell.angle_gamma   90.00
#
_symmetry.space_group_name_H-M   'P 1'
#
loop_
_entity.id
_entity.type
_entity.pdbx_description
1 polymer ?
#
loop_
_entity_poly.entity_id
_entity_poly.type
_entity_poly.pdbx_seq_one_letter_code
_entity_poly.pdbx_strand_id
1 'polypeptide(L)'
;MDAGKLSVCGEESFGTGSDHIREKDGIWAVLAWLSIIAHCNKDKKAGEKLISVADVVKEHWATYGQISFLDMTEECKSEGANKMVAYLRETASKSKTGDKF
;
A
#
# COMPACT_ATOMS: atom_id res chain seq x y z
N MET A 1 1.91 -8.86 14.08
CA MET A 1 2.54 -7.97 15.09
C MET A 1 2.93 -8.74 16.34
N ASP A 2 2.18 -9.76 16.73
CA ASP A 2 2.35 -10.60 17.94
C ASP A 2 3.72 -11.19 18.25
N ALA A 3 4.59 -11.38 17.25
CA ALA A 3 5.95 -11.86 17.48
C ALA A 3 6.90 -10.74 17.97
N GLY A 4 6.43 -9.50 18.12
CA GLY A 4 7.26 -8.33 18.47
C GLY A 4 8.26 -7.94 17.37
N LYS A 5 8.02 -8.39 16.13
CA LYS A 5 8.95 -8.23 14.99
C LYS A 5 8.55 -7.11 14.02
N LEU A 6 7.34 -6.57 14.17
CA LEU A 6 6.74 -5.61 13.24
C LEU A 6 5.88 -4.64 14.04
N SER A 7 6.13 -3.34 13.85
CA SER A 7 5.40 -2.24 14.50
C SER A 7 4.53 -1.43 13.53
N VAL A 8 4.50 -1.80 12.25
CA VAL A 8 3.63 -1.20 11.23
C VAL A 8 3.09 -2.28 10.31
N CYS A 9 1.82 -2.17 9.92
CA CYS A 9 1.19 -3.04 8.94
C CYS A 9 0.20 -2.26 8.05
N GLY A 10 0.00 -2.74 6.82
CA GLY A 10 -0.88 -2.10 5.85
C GLY A 10 -1.46 -3.13 4.87
N GLU A 11 -2.67 -2.85 4.41
CA GLU A 11 -3.40 -3.58 3.37
C GLU A 11 -3.86 -2.59 2.32
N GLU A 12 -3.96 -3.04 1.06
CA GLU A 12 -4.36 -2.17 -0.05
C GLU A 12 -5.82 -1.70 0.07
N SER A 13 -6.66 -2.46 0.78
CA SER A 13 -8.03 -2.13 1.15
C SER A 13 -8.16 -1.04 2.23
N PHE A 14 -7.30 -0.02 2.18
CA PHE A 14 -7.31 1.18 3.05
C PHE A 14 -7.10 0.91 4.55
N GLY A 15 -6.59 -0.27 4.91
CA GLY A 15 -6.30 -0.64 6.30
C GLY A 15 -4.85 -0.35 6.66
N THR A 16 -4.59 0.58 7.60
CA THR A 16 -3.24 0.78 8.17
C THR A 16 -3.29 0.67 9.70
N GLY A 17 -2.25 0.13 10.31
CA GLY A 17 -2.18 -0.01 11.77
C GLY A 17 -0.76 -0.20 12.29
N SER A 18 -0.66 -0.20 13.61
CA SER A 18 0.59 -0.39 14.38
C SER A 18 0.30 -1.29 15.59
N ASP A 19 1.35 -1.65 16.33
CA ASP A 19 1.30 -2.63 17.42
C ASP A 19 0.70 -2.09 18.73
N HIS A 20 0.25 -0.82 18.74
CA HIS A 20 -0.42 -0.19 19.87
C HIS A 20 -1.79 -0.80 20.17
N ILE A 21 -2.47 -1.34 19.15
CA ILE A 21 -3.68 -2.16 19.28
C ILE A 21 -3.61 -3.35 18.34
N ARG A 22 -4.52 -4.32 18.51
CA ARG A 22 -4.60 -5.53 17.66
C ARG A 22 -5.62 -5.42 16.54
N GLU A 23 -5.82 -4.22 16.02
CA GLU A 23 -6.76 -3.91 14.94
C GLU A 23 -6.15 -2.85 14.01
N LYS A 24 -6.75 -2.67 12.82
CA LYS A 24 -6.45 -1.50 11.99
C LYS A 24 -6.99 -0.24 12.68
N ASP A 25 -6.28 0.87 12.55
CA ASP A 25 -6.61 2.12 13.23
C ASP A 25 -6.49 3.31 12.27
N GLY A 26 -7.64 3.75 11.77
CA GLY A 26 -7.71 4.87 10.83
C GLY A 26 -7.34 6.21 11.46
N ILE A 27 -7.66 6.43 12.74
CA ILE A 27 -7.31 7.69 13.43
C ILE A 27 -5.81 7.74 13.63
N TRP A 28 -5.22 6.63 14.06
CA TRP A 28 -3.77 6.51 14.16
C TRP A 28 -3.08 6.76 12.81
N ALA A 29 -3.62 6.24 11.70
CA ALA A 29 -3.06 6.47 10.36
C ALA A 29 -3.10 7.96 9.97
N VAL A 30 -4.19 8.67 10.29
CA VAL A 30 -4.29 10.12 10.08
C VAL A 30 -3.29 10.88 10.96
N LEU A 31 -3.16 10.52 12.23
CA LEU A 31 -2.20 11.14 13.15
C LEU A 31 -0.75 10.89 12.73
N ALA A 32 -0.45 9.71 12.18
CA ALA A 32 0.86 9.41 11.62
C ALA A 32 1.17 10.34 10.42
N TRP A 33 0.23 10.52 9.51
CA TRP A 33 0.38 11.48 8.40
C TRP A 33 0.53 12.93 8.87
N LEU A 34 -0.27 13.36 9.85
CA LEU A 34 -0.14 14.69 10.44
C LEU A 34 1.24 14.89 11.10
N SER A 35 1.77 13.85 11.73
CA SER A 35 3.12 13.88 12.32
C SER A 35 4.21 14.04 11.26
N ILE A 36 4.08 13.33 10.12
CA ILE A 36 4.99 13.47 8.98
C ILE A 36 4.94 14.91 8.43
N ILE A 37 3.74 15.43 8.16
CA ILE A 37 3.56 16.77 7.60
C ILE A 37 4.08 17.84 8.58
N ALA A 38 3.81 17.69 9.88
CA ALA A 38 4.31 18.58 10.91
C ALA A 38 5.85 18.57 10.94
N HIS A 39 6.48 17.40 10.82
CA HIS A 39 7.94 17.31 10.76
C HIS A 39 8.52 17.97 9.51
N CYS A 40 7.93 17.73 8.34
CA CYS A 40 8.35 18.35 7.08
C CYS A 40 8.24 19.89 7.11
N ASN A 41 7.33 20.44 7.91
CA ASN A 41 7.07 21.87 8.00
C ASN A 41 7.62 22.53 9.27
N LYS A 42 8.39 21.82 10.11
CA LYS A 42 8.84 22.31 11.43
C LYS A 42 9.62 23.64 11.39
N ASP A 43 10.33 23.89 10.29
CA ASP A 43 11.17 25.08 10.12
C ASP A 43 10.46 26.20 9.31
N LYS A 44 9.20 25.98 8.90
CA LYS A 44 8.41 26.95 8.13
C LYS A 44 7.81 28.00 9.05
N LYS A 45 7.88 29.26 8.62
CA LYS A 45 7.26 30.37 9.36
C LYS A 45 5.81 30.57 8.93
N ALA A 46 5.03 31.24 9.79
CA ALA A 46 3.67 31.64 9.46
C ALA A 46 3.65 32.49 8.18
N GLY A 47 2.83 32.09 7.21
CA GLY A 47 2.73 32.74 5.90
C GLY A 47 3.67 32.19 4.82
N GLU A 48 4.62 31.32 5.17
CA GLU A 48 5.42 30.61 4.18
C GLU A 48 4.62 29.46 3.54
N LYS A 49 4.96 29.13 2.29
CA LYS A 49 4.37 27.98 1.61
C LYS A 49 4.77 26.69 2.33
N LEU A 50 3.75 25.99 2.84
CA LEU A 50 3.92 24.68 3.46
C LEU A 50 4.19 23.61 2.40
N ILE A 51 4.96 22.60 2.80
CA ILE A 51 5.13 21.35 2.08
C ILE A 51 3.81 20.58 2.16
N SER A 52 3.21 20.28 1.00
CA SER A 52 1.95 19.54 0.90
C SER A 52 2.19 18.03 0.93
N VAL A 53 1.11 17.25 1.14
CA VAL A 53 1.16 15.78 1.02
C VAL A 53 1.67 15.35 -0.35
N ALA A 54 1.26 16.04 -1.42
CA ALA A 54 1.69 15.73 -2.78
C ALA A 54 3.21 15.96 -2.96
N ASP A 55 3.78 16.96 -2.30
CA ASP A 55 5.23 17.20 -2.32
C ASP A 55 5.97 16.08 -1.60
N VAL A 56 5.52 15.68 -0.41
CA VAL A 56 6.09 14.57 0.37
C VAL A 56 6.06 13.26 -0.43
N VAL A 57 4.93 12.94 -1.07
CA VAL A 57 4.79 11.71 -1.86
C VAL A 57 5.70 11.73 -3.10
N LYS A 58 5.81 12.86 -3.79
CA LYS A 58 6.73 13.00 -4.94
C LYS A 58 8.20 12.86 -4.54
N GLU A 59 8.59 13.41 -3.39
CA GLU A 59 9.94 13.25 -2.85
C GLU A 59 10.22 11.79 -2.46
N HIS A 60 9.22 11.11 -1.87
CA HIS A 60 9.31 9.69 -1.59
C HIS A 60 9.50 8.86 -2.87
N TRP A 61 8.74 9.14 -3.93
CA TRP A 61 8.91 8.50 -5.24
C TRP A 61 10.26 8.80 -5.88
N ALA A 62 10.77 10.02 -5.75
CA ALA A 62 12.09 10.37 -6.27
C ALA A 62 13.21 9.60 -5.57
N THR A 63 13.03 9.26 -4.29
CA THR A 63 14.04 8.55 -3.48
C THR A 63 13.96 7.03 -3.64
N TYR A 64 12.75 6.46 -3.62
CA TYR A 64 12.52 5.02 -3.55
C TYR A 64 11.91 4.40 -4.82
N GLY A 65 11.55 5.23 -5.81
CA GLY A 65 10.80 4.82 -6.99
C GLY A 65 9.29 4.87 -6.77
N GLN A 66 8.54 4.85 -7.88
CA GLN A 66 7.09 4.82 -7.88
C GLN A 66 6.59 3.43 -8.26
N ILE A 67 5.65 2.90 -7.47
CA ILE A 67 4.92 1.67 -7.79
C ILE A 67 3.55 2.07 -8.35
N SER A 68 3.30 1.72 -9.61
CA SER A 68 1.98 1.86 -10.23
C SER A 68 1.12 0.66 -9.85
N PHE A 69 -0.04 0.93 -9.25
CA PHE A 69 -0.99 -0.08 -8.78
C PHE A 69 -2.38 0.17 -9.37
N LEU A 70 -3.04 -0.89 -9.81
CA LEU A 70 -4.43 -0.90 -10.28
C LEU A 70 -5.05 -2.23 -9.87
N ASP A 71 -6.24 -2.18 -9.30
CA ASP A 71 -7.08 -3.36 -9.07
C ASP A 71 -8.31 -3.31 -9.99
N MET A 72 -8.72 -4.46 -10.51
CA MET A 72 -9.87 -4.62 -11.41
C MET A 72 -10.79 -5.69 -10.85
N THR A 73 -11.94 -5.27 -10.31
CA THR A 73 -12.92 -6.16 -9.69
C THR A 73 -14.20 -6.25 -10.53
N GLU A 74 -14.69 -7.47 -10.76
CA GLU A 74 -15.93 -7.75 -11.48
C GLU A 74 -16.73 -8.84 -10.76
N GLU A 75 -18.06 -8.71 -10.67
CA GLU A 75 -18.93 -9.71 -10.03
C GLU A 75 -19.23 -10.90 -10.95
N CYS A 76 -18.21 -11.74 -11.16
CA CYS A 76 -18.31 -12.90 -12.03
C CYS A 76 -18.99 -14.12 -11.38
N LYS A 77 -19.64 -14.96 -12.19
CA LYS A 77 -20.16 -16.27 -11.75
C LYS A 77 -19.01 -17.19 -11.33
N SER A 78 -19.16 -17.86 -10.17
CA SER A 78 -18.13 -18.72 -9.58
C SER A 78 -17.65 -19.84 -10.50
N GLU A 79 -18.55 -20.42 -11.32
CA GLU A 79 -18.18 -21.50 -12.24
C GLU A 79 -17.12 -21.05 -13.26
N GLY A 80 -17.30 -19.86 -13.87
CA GLY A 80 -16.36 -19.29 -14.82
C GLY A 80 -15.04 -18.89 -14.17
N ALA A 81 -15.12 -18.24 -12.99
CA ALA A 81 -13.94 -17.84 -12.22
C ALA A 81 -13.07 -19.04 -11.82
N ASN A 82 -13.70 -20.14 -11.37
CA ASN A 82 -12.99 -21.36 -10.99
C ASN A 82 -12.26 -22.00 -12.17
N LYS A 83 -12.88 -22.01 -13.36
CA LYS A 83 -12.23 -22.50 -14.59
C LYS A 83 -11.02 -21.66 -14.96
N MET A 84 -11.12 -20.33 -14.86
CA MET A 84 -10.02 -19.40 -15.13
C MET A 84 -8.85 -19.63 -14.16
N VAL A 85 -9.11 -19.71 -12.85
CA VAL A 85 -8.07 -19.95 -11.84
C VAL A 85 -7.40 -21.33 -12.03
N ALA A 86 -8.17 -22.37 -12.38
CA ALA A 86 -7.63 -23.69 -12.66
C ALA A 86 -6.68 -23.67 -13.89
N TYR A 87 -7.09 -22.99 -14.96
CA TYR A 87 -6.29 -22.80 -16.16
C TYR A 87 -4.96 -22.06 -15.86
N LEU A 88 -5.01 -20.98 -15.07
CA LEU A 88 -3.81 -20.24 -14.67
C LEU A 88 -2.83 -21.11 -13.86
N ARG A 89 -3.34 -21.90 -12.91
CA ARG A 89 -2.51 -22.83 -12.12
C ARG A 89 -1.85 -23.89 -12.99
N GLU A 90 -2.60 -24.47 -13.92
CA GLU A 90 -2.07 -25.46 -14.85
C GLU A 90 -0.98 -24.85 -15.75
N THR A 91 -1.24 -23.66 -16.30
CA THR A 91 -0.29 -22.94 -17.15
C THR A 91 1.00 -22.62 -16.40
N ALA A 92 0.90 -22.08 -15.18
CA ALA A 92 2.05 -21.80 -14.33
C ALA A 92 2.85 -23.08 -14.00
N SER A 93 2.16 -24.20 -13.74
CA SER A 93 2.82 -25.48 -13.40
C SER A 93 3.62 -26.08 -14.55
N LYS A 94 3.20 -25.82 -15.80
CA LYS A 94 3.84 -26.33 -17.02
C LYS A 94 4.88 -25.36 -17.58
N SER A 95 4.88 -24.11 -17.11
CA SER A 95 5.82 -23.09 -17.54
C SER A 95 7.26 -23.46 -17.18
N LYS A 96 8.17 -23.25 -18.13
CA LYS A 96 9.61 -23.36 -17.92
C LYS A 96 10.22 -21.97 -17.85
N THR A 97 11.37 -21.87 -17.19
CA THR A 97 12.14 -20.64 -17.14
C THR A 97 12.48 -20.17 -18.56
N GLY A 98 11.98 -19.01 -18.95
CA GLY A 98 12.19 -18.41 -20.27
C GLY A 98 10.98 -18.49 -21.23
N ASP A 99 9.89 -19.14 -20.82
CA ASP A 99 8.66 -19.15 -21.60
C ASP A 99 8.07 -17.73 -21.69
N LYS A 100 7.66 -17.34 -22.91
CA LYS A 100 6.95 -16.08 -23.18
C LYS A 100 5.47 -16.40 -23.36
N PHE A 101 4.62 -15.75 -22.57
CA PHE A 101 3.16 -15.84 -22.62
C PHE A 101 2.57 -14.66 -23.38
#